data_AF-A0A3A4VVC3-F1
#
_entry.id   AF-A0A3A4VVC3-F1
#
_cell.length_a   1.000
_cell.length_b   1.000
_cell.length_c   1.000
_cell.angle_alpha   90.00
_cell.angle_beta   90.00
_cell.angle_gamma   90.00
#
_symmetry.space_group_name_H-M   'P 1'
#
loop_
_entity.id
_entity.type
_entity.pdbx_description
1 polymer ?
#
loop_
_entity_poly.entity_id
_entity_poly.type
_entity_poly.pdbx_seq_one_letter_code
_entity_poly.pdbx_strand_id
1 'polypeptide(L)'
;MEGTRDSILLLTDQADYAEEVYRVVRDNPCYDLKVIKVDKRIDPNIFLRSNSVSVLLFCVRETEYFTKTIKEIQTLGYDFPIIPITKLKTSEITHLVKEFGCHEPLFVDTLNDCVLLQAIFSSIERKKISHEIRMRDTILRSVNFAAEKFLNNPNWKMHIKDVLEKIAGASRVDRVYLFENINTNGNISTARLVERWVASGISDELIAVPGEERTFERLGIAPFVQELRESRFIKSHVRDLPKKIQPLYRLVNIKSILIVSIFINGDWWGFIGFDQCKYERNWETLEIEELKTAASILSAAISRQKTDARLKYLATHDYLTNLPNRLLFEDHFHGAMARSQRSKKWTGLFVIDLDHFKKVNDTYGHPFGDKVLIEVGKRLQESIRASDTVARIGGDEFVIIGEELTAMDDVCRVGEKILSAFKEPVLCDNNKVQISPSIGISIYPNDSEDMEKLMHFADIGLYRAKKQGNTFNVYEEDTGKQLWLGNLQRY
;
A
#
# COMPACT_ATOMS: atom_id res chain seq x y z
N MET A 1 -23.45 -17.79 22.95
CA MET A 1 -22.30 -18.57 22.45
C MET A 1 -22.83 -19.55 21.41
N GLU A 2 -23.09 -19.12 20.18
CA GLU A 2 -23.31 -20.04 19.07
C GLU A 2 -21.93 -20.33 18.46
N GLY A 3 -21.17 -21.17 19.14
CA GLY A 3 -19.95 -21.76 18.61
C GLY A 3 -20.31 -22.95 17.72
N THR A 4 -19.54 -23.15 16.64
CA THR A 4 -19.57 -24.38 15.86
C THR A 4 -19.54 -25.60 16.78
N ARG A 5 -20.58 -26.43 16.70
CA ARG A 5 -20.72 -27.67 17.49
C ARG A 5 -19.56 -28.61 17.18
N ASP A 6 -18.70 -28.87 18.17
CA ASP A 6 -17.55 -29.77 17.99
C ASP A 6 -18.04 -31.18 17.63
N SER A 7 -17.57 -31.70 16.49
CA SER A 7 -18.03 -32.99 15.97
C SER A 7 -16.99 -34.08 16.23
N ILE A 8 -17.42 -35.17 16.85
CA ILE A 8 -16.59 -36.30 17.25
C ILE A 8 -16.90 -37.46 16.31
N LEU A 9 -15.88 -37.98 15.64
CA LEU A 9 -15.99 -39.24 14.93
C LEU A 9 -15.60 -40.35 15.89
N LEU A 10 -16.48 -41.33 16.09
CA LEU A 10 -16.19 -42.52 16.88
C LEU A 10 -16.10 -43.72 15.94
N LEU A 11 -14.88 -44.16 15.66
CA LEU A 11 -14.63 -45.39 14.91
C LEU A 11 -14.57 -46.59 15.84
N THR A 12 -15.29 -47.64 15.47
CA THR A 12 -15.36 -48.87 16.27
C THR A 12 -15.16 -50.12 15.44
N ASP A 13 -14.29 -51.00 15.93
CA ASP A 13 -14.14 -52.39 15.49
C ASP A 13 -14.75 -53.42 16.49
N GLN A 14 -15.31 -52.94 17.61
CA GLN A 14 -16.02 -53.71 18.64
C GLN A 14 -17.20 -52.93 19.26
N ALA A 15 -18.37 -53.56 19.28
CA ALA A 15 -19.59 -52.94 19.83
C ALA A 15 -19.56 -52.71 21.35
N ASP A 16 -18.87 -53.59 22.10
CA ASP A 16 -19.07 -53.74 23.54
C ASP A 16 -18.74 -52.47 24.35
N TYR A 17 -17.56 -51.88 24.17
CA TYR A 17 -17.17 -50.64 24.88
C TYR A 17 -17.35 -49.37 24.03
N ALA A 18 -17.56 -49.50 22.71
CA ALA A 18 -17.87 -48.35 21.87
C ALA A 18 -19.24 -47.75 22.19
N GLU A 19 -20.19 -48.55 22.69
CA GLU A 19 -21.50 -48.04 23.13
C GLU A 19 -21.39 -47.22 24.41
N GLU A 20 -20.53 -47.62 25.34
CA GLU A 20 -20.26 -46.88 26.57
C GLU A 20 -19.60 -45.53 26.26
N VAL A 21 -18.55 -45.54 25.43
CA VAL A 21 -17.90 -44.31 24.93
C VAL A 21 -18.91 -43.41 24.22
N TYR A 22 -19.76 -43.97 23.36
CA TYR A 22 -20.78 -43.21 22.65
C TYR A 22 -21.77 -42.52 23.61
N ARG A 23 -22.25 -43.24 24.64
CA ARG A 23 -23.18 -42.69 25.64
C ARG A 23 -22.54 -41.56 26.44
N VAL A 24 -21.33 -41.76 26.96
CA VAL A 24 -20.62 -40.74 27.75
C VAL A 24 -20.47 -39.43 26.98
N VAL A 25 -20.13 -39.51 25.70
CA VAL A 25 -19.92 -38.33 24.87
C VAL A 25 -21.25 -37.69 24.44
N ARG A 26 -22.26 -38.50 24.09
CA ARG A 26 -23.59 -38.02 23.66
C ARG A 26 -24.37 -37.38 24.79
N ASP A 27 -24.36 -38.00 25.97
CA ASP A 27 -25.19 -37.61 27.12
C ASP A 27 -24.50 -36.56 28.01
N ASN A 28 -23.33 -36.05 27.59
CA ASN A 28 -22.60 -35.02 28.33
C ASN A 28 -23.42 -33.71 28.37
N PRO A 29 -23.83 -33.23 29.56
CA PRO A 29 -24.64 -32.03 29.68
C PRO A 29 -23.83 -30.74 29.62
N CYS A 30 -22.50 -30.82 29.74
CA CYS A 30 -21.62 -29.66 29.86
C CYS A 30 -21.24 -29.06 28.49
N TYR A 31 -21.30 -29.84 27.42
CA TYR A 31 -20.88 -29.42 26.08
C TYR A 31 -21.80 -29.97 25.00
N ASP A 32 -22.20 -29.12 24.05
CA ASP A 32 -22.98 -29.54 22.89
C ASP A 32 -22.07 -30.25 21.88
N LEU A 33 -21.86 -31.56 22.06
CA LEU A 33 -21.05 -32.39 21.17
C LEU A 33 -21.93 -33.07 20.12
N LYS A 34 -21.45 -33.21 18.89
CA LYS A 34 -22.09 -34.04 17.85
C LYS A 34 -21.26 -35.29 17.65
N VAL A 35 -21.79 -36.46 18.03
CA VAL A 35 -21.06 -37.73 17.87
C VAL A 35 -21.56 -38.48 16.65
N ILE A 36 -20.63 -38.88 15.79
CA ILE A 36 -20.89 -39.71 14.60
C ILE A 36 -20.21 -41.06 14.85
N LYS A 37 -21.00 -42.08 15.16
CA LYS A 37 -20.51 -43.45 15.37
C LYS A 37 -20.42 -44.17 14.03
N VAL A 38 -19.25 -44.73 13.71
CA VAL A 38 -18.97 -45.42 12.45
C VAL A 38 -18.38 -46.80 12.73
N ASP A 39 -19.03 -47.84 12.20
CA ASP A 39 -18.60 -49.23 12.29
C ASP A 39 -17.50 -49.53 11.26
N LYS A 40 -16.55 -50.41 11.59
CA LYS A 40 -15.43 -50.81 10.72
C LYS A 40 -15.81 -51.26 9.31
N ARG A 41 -17.05 -51.71 9.09
CA ARG A 41 -17.56 -52.12 7.78
C ARG A 41 -17.86 -50.94 6.85
N ILE A 42 -17.91 -49.73 7.39
CA ILE A 42 -18.22 -48.50 6.65
C ILE A 42 -16.94 -47.69 6.50
N ASP A 43 -16.65 -47.24 5.29
CA ASP A 43 -15.51 -46.37 5.02
C ASP A 43 -15.66 -45.04 5.80
N PRO A 44 -14.75 -44.73 6.75
CA PRO A 44 -14.80 -43.49 7.52
C PRO A 44 -14.73 -42.24 6.65
N ASN A 45 -14.13 -42.33 5.46
CA ASN A 45 -13.94 -41.19 4.57
C ASN A 45 -15.25 -40.57 4.09
N ILE A 46 -16.35 -41.33 4.05
CA ILE A 46 -17.69 -40.83 3.70
C ILE A 46 -18.10 -39.71 4.68
N PHE A 47 -17.79 -39.89 5.97
CA PHE A 47 -18.15 -38.95 7.01
C PHE A 47 -17.15 -37.81 7.13
N LEU A 48 -15.86 -38.08 6.93
CA LEU A 48 -14.80 -37.07 6.96
C LEU A 48 -14.95 -36.02 5.85
N ARG A 49 -15.44 -36.42 4.67
CA ARG A 49 -15.70 -35.48 3.55
C ARG A 49 -16.89 -34.55 3.80
N SER A 50 -17.84 -34.99 4.62
CA SER A 50 -19.14 -34.32 4.78
C SER A 50 -19.28 -33.61 6.13
N ASN A 51 -18.30 -33.74 7.03
CA ASN A 51 -18.35 -33.18 8.38
C ASN A 51 -16.99 -32.62 8.80
N SER A 52 -17.00 -31.48 9.50
CA SER A 52 -15.82 -30.92 10.16
C SER A 52 -15.57 -31.66 11.48
N VAL A 53 -14.74 -32.70 11.47
CA VAL A 53 -14.41 -33.50 12.65
C VAL A 53 -13.36 -32.80 13.52
N SER A 54 -13.67 -32.60 14.80
CA SER A 54 -12.81 -31.95 15.81
C SER A 54 -11.84 -32.94 16.48
N VAL A 55 -12.25 -34.21 16.64
CA VAL A 55 -11.44 -35.30 17.21
C VAL A 55 -11.96 -36.65 16.73
N LEU A 56 -11.05 -37.61 16.54
CA LEU A 56 -11.35 -39.00 16.25
C LEU A 56 -11.12 -39.85 17.51
N LEU A 57 -12.18 -40.45 18.03
CA LEU A 57 -12.10 -41.54 18.99
C LEU A 57 -12.01 -42.86 18.22
N PHE A 58 -11.00 -43.67 18.51
CA PHE A 58 -10.81 -44.95 17.84
C PHE A 58 -10.84 -46.06 18.88
N CYS A 59 -11.91 -46.85 18.92
CA CYS A 59 -11.94 -48.10 19.68
C CYS A 59 -11.08 -49.14 18.94
N VAL A 60 -9.89 -49.44 19.48
CA VAL A 60 -8.89 -50.31 18.85
C VAL A 60 -8.93 -51.70 19.47
N ARG A 61 -9.20 -52.70 18.63
CA ARG A 61 -9.06 -54.13 18.94
C ARG A 61 -7.87 -54.75 18.22
N GLU A 62 -7.63 -54.37 16.97
CA GLU A 62 -6.58 -54.92 16.12
C GLU A 62 -5.64 -53.82 15.64
N THR A 63 -4.35 -53.98 15.89
CA THR A 63 -3.32 -52.99 15.52
C THR A 63 -3.21 -52.82 14.00
N GLU A 64 -3.45 -53.87 13.22
CA GLU A 64 -3.42 -53.83 11.75
C GLU A 64 -4.51 -52.90 11.20
N TYR A 65 -5.74 -53.02 11.69
CA TYR A 65 -6.85 -52.16 11.26
C TYR A 65 -6.63 -50.70 11.68
N PHE A 66 -6.16 -50.46 12.90
CA PHE A 66 -5.79 -49.13 13.37
C PHE A 66 -4.72 -48.49 12.46
N THR A 67 -3.62 -49.22 12.22
CA THR A 67 -2.49 -48.76 11.39
C THR A 67 -2.95 -48.41 9.97
N LYS A 68 -3.72 -49.29 9.33
CA LYS A 68 -4.23 -49.06 7.97
C LYS A 68 -5.12 -47.81 7.91
N THR A 69 -6.07 -47.70 8.83
CA THR A 69 -7.06 -46.61 8.84
C THR A 69 -6.41 -45.25 9.11
N ILE A 70 -5.48 -45.17 10.08
CA ILE A 70 -4.81 -43.90 10.38
C ILE A 70 -3.91 -43.45 9.23
N LYS A 71 -3.19 -44.39 8.57
CA LYS A 71 -2.41 -44.08 7.36
C LYS A 71 -3.30 -43.51 6.25
N GLU A 72 -4.46 -44.09 6.01
CA GLU A 72 -5.41 -43.61 4.99
C GLU A 72 -5.91 -42.20 5.33
N ILE A 73 -6.34 -41.95 6.58
CA ILE A 73 -6.82 -40.64 7.04
C ILE A 73 -5.73 -39.57 6.90
N GLN A 74 -4.50 -39.86 7.31
CA GLN A 74 -3.38 -38.93 7.22
C GLN A 74 -2.94 -38.67 5.77
N THR A 75 -2.98 -39.68 4.90
CA THR A 75 -2.65 -39.53 3.47
C THR A 75 -3.64 -38.60 2.77
N LEU A 76 -4.89 -38.56 3.23
CA LEU A 76 -5.92 -37.63 2.74
C LEU A 76 -5.78 -36.21 3.31
N GLY A 77 -4.80 -35.96 4.18
CA GLY A 77 -4.49 -34.64 4.72
C GLY A 77 -5.36 -34.18 5.89
N TYR A 78 -6.12 -35.10 6.51
CA TYR A 78 -6.89 -34.76 7.70
C TYR A 78 -5.98 -34.59 8.92
N ASP A 79 -6.14 -33.45 9.60
CA ASP A 79 -5.29 -33.05 10.72
C ASP A 79 -6.13 -32.75 11.98
N PHE A 80 -6.70 -33.79 12.59
CA PHE A 80 -7.41 -33.72 13.89
C PHE A 80 -6.75 -34.67 14.91
N PRO A 81 -6.94 -34.46 16.22
CA PRO A 81 -6.43 -35.39 17.23
C PRO A 81 -7.08 -36.76 17.12
N ILE A 82 -6.32 -37.80 17.41
CA ILE A 82 -6.76 -39.19 17.41
C ILE A 82 -6.54 -39.74 18.82
N ILE A 83 -7.60 -40.26 19.45
CA ILE A 83 -7.56 -40.84 20.78
C ILE A 83 -7.89 -42.33 20.66
N PRO A 84 -6.89 -43.22 20.79
CA PRO A 84 -7.12 -44.66 20.83
C PRO A 84 -7.74 -45.07 22.17
N ILE A 85 -8.75 -45.94 22.12
CA ILE A 85 -9.40 -46.55 23.28
C ILE A 85 -9.32 -48.07 23.12
N THR A 86 -8.66 -48.78 24.04
CA THR A 86 -8.28 -50.18 23.77
C THR A 86 -8.22 -51.08 25.02
N LYS A 87 -8.34 -52.39 24.80
CA LYS A 87 -8.01 -53.44 25.77
C LYS A 87 -6.67 -54.13 25.48
N LEU A 88 -5.97 -53.71 24.43
CA LEU A 88 -4.65 -54.25 24.08
C LEU A 88 -3.63 -53.91 25.17
N LYS A 89 -2.57 -54.71 25.27
CA LYS A 89 -1.48 -54.42 26.21
C LYS A 89 -0.74 -53.16 25.76
N THR A 90 -0.21 -52.41 26.73
CA THR A 90 0.57 -51.19 26.47
C THR A 90 1.72 -51.42 25.47
N SER A 91 2.39 -52.57 25.54
CA SER A 91 3.47 -52.94 24.62
C SER A 91 3.04 -53.07 23.16
N GLU A 92 1.77 -53.35 22.90
CA GLU A 92 1.26 -53.62 21.55
C GLU A 92 0.87 -52.34 20.79
N ILE A 93 0.44 -51.29 21.50
CA ILE A 93 -0.10 -50.07 20.88
C ILE A 93 0.80 -48.84 21.01
N THR A 94 1.65 -48.75 22.04
CA THR A 94 2.40 -47.51 22.36
C THR A 94 3.35 -47.08 21.23
N HIS A 95 3.98 -48.03 20.54
CA HIS A 95 4.83 -47.71 19.38
C HIS A 95 4.02 -47.05 18.27
N LEU A 96 2.83 -47.59 17.95
CA LEU A 96 1.96 -47.07 16.90
C LEU A 96 1.42 -45.67 17.24
N VAL A 97 1.06 -45.44 18.50
CA VAL A 97 0.62 -44.12 18.96
C VAL A 97 1.71 -43.06 18.75
N LYS A 98 2.97 -43.39 19.05
CA LYS A 98 4.11 -42.50 18.79
C LYS A 98 4.39 -42.31 17.31
N GLU A 99 4.33 -43.39 16.52
CA GLU A 99 4.53 -43.37 15.07
C GLU A 99 3.54 -42.42 14.37
N PHE A 100 2.26 -42.47 14.77
CA PHE A 100 1.20 -41.67 14.14
C PHE A 100 0.93 -40.33 14.83
N GLY A 101 1.60 -40.02 15.94
CA GLY A 101 1.38 -38.78 16.69
C GLY A 101 0.01 -38.69 17.37
N CYS A 102 -0.55 -39.83 17.79
CA CYS A 102 -1.84 -39.91 18.47
C CYS A 102 -1.74 -39.50 19.95
N HIS A 103 -2.88 -39.25 20.58
CA HIS A 103 -2.96 -39.13 22.04
C HIS A 103 -2.59 -40.45 22.71
N GLU A 104 -2.10 -40.42 23.95
CA GLU A 104 -1.86 -41.63 24.74
C GLU A 104 -3.12 -42.50 24.80
N PRO A 105 -2.99 -43.83 24.65
CA PRO A 105 -4.13 -44.73 24.57
C PRO A 105 -4.87 -44.74 25.90
N LEU A 106 -6.20 -44.66 25.83
CA LEU A 106 -7.06 -44.86 26.99
C LEU A 106 -7.38 -46.35 27.11
N PHE A 107 -7.00 -46.96 28.24
CA PHE A 107 -7.26 -48.38 28.48
C PHE A 107 -8.66 -48.55 29.07
N VAL A 108 -9.45 -49.46 28.49
CA VAL A 108 -10.85 -49.68 28.90
C VAL A 108 -10.94 -50.08 30.38
N ASP A 109 -9.94 -50.81 30.90
CA ASP A 109 -9.92 -51.28 32.29
C ASP A 109 -9.80 -50.14 33.32
N THR A 110 -9.31 -48.95 32.92
CA THR A 110 -9.16 -47.77 33.77
C THR A 110 -9.99 -46.59 33.30
N LEU A 111 -10.81 -46.77 32.26
CA LEU A 111 -11.60 -45.71 31.64
C LEU A 111 -12.76 -45.31 32.55
N ASN A 112 -12.95 -44.01 32.70
CA ASN A 112 -14.15 -43.41 33.27
C ASN A 112 -14.49 -42.13 32.52
N ASP A 113 -15.69 -41.61 32.74
CA ASP A 113 -16.23 -40.44 32.06
C ASP A 113 -15.28 -39.23 32.13
N CYS A 114 -14.72 -38.96 33.31
CA CYS A 114 -13.80 -37.84 33.52
C CYS A 114 -12.53 -37.99 32.68
N VAL A 115 -11.92 -39.18 32.65
CA VAL A 115 -10.71 -39.45 31.89
C VAL A 115 -10.97 -39.30 30.38
N LEU A 116 -12.08 -39.85 29.88
CA LEU A 116 -12.45 -39.76 28.47
C LEU A 116 -12.67 -38.31 28.04
N LEU A 117 -13.48 -37.58 28.82
CA LEU A 117 -13.80 -36.18 28.53
C LEU A 117 -12.55 -35.29 28.63
N GLN A 118 -11.71 -35.48 29.64
CA GLN A 118 -10.45 -34.74 29.78
C GLN A 118 -9.52 -34.98 28.58
N ALA A 119 -9.39 -36.23 28.11
CA ALA A 119 -8.60 -36.54 26.93
C ALA A 119 -9.15 -35.87 25.66
N ILE A 120 -10.48 -35.90 25.48
CA ILE A 120 -11.16 -35.23 24.35
C ILE A 120 -10.88 -33.73 24.37
N PHE A 121 -11.18 -33.06 25.49
CA PHE A 121 -11.07 -31.60 25.56
C PHE A 121 -9.62 -31.13 25.47
N SER A 122 -8.71 -31.76 26.22
CA SER A 122 -7.29 -31.38 26.17
C SER A 122 -6.68 -31.63 24.78
N SER A 123 -7.14 -32.65 24.05
CA SER A 123 -6.69 -32.91 22.68
C SER A 123 -7.20 -31.87 21.69
N ILE A 124 -8.50 -31.53 21.77
CA ILE A 124 -9.11 -30.48 20.94
C ILE A 124 -8.42 -29.13 21.22
N GLU A 125 -8.26 -28.77 22.49
CA GLU A 125 -7.65 -27.51 22.92
C GLU A 125 -6.18 -27.42 22.50
N ARG A 126 -5.40 -28.48 22.73
CA ARG A 126 -3.99 -28.55 22.27
C ARG A 126 -3.88 -28.38 20.76
N LYS A 127 -4.82 -28.95 20.00
CA LYS A 127 -4.84 -28.80 18.54
C LYS A 127 -5.16 -27.38 18.11
N LYS A 128 -6.15 -26.75 18.74
CA LYS A 128 -6.51 -25.33 18.51
C LYS A 128 -5.30 -24.43 18.80
N ILE A 129 -4.66 -24.56 19.96
CA ILE A 129 -3.46 -23.80 20.34
C ILE A 129 -2.31 -24.02 19.35
N SER A 130 -2.03 -25.28 18.98
CA SER A 130 -0.94 -25.60 18.04
C SER A 130 -1.21 -25.03 16.63
N HIS A 131 -2.48 -24.99 16.22
CA HIS A 131 -2.91 -24.36 14.97
C HIS A 131 -2.70 -22.84 15.02
N GLU A 132 -3.13 -22.19 16.09
CA GLU A 132 -2.95 -20.75 16.31
C GLU A 132 -1.47 -20.35 16.29
N ILE A 133 -0.60 -21.09 16.99
CA ILE A 133 0.85 -20.83 17.00
C ILE A 133 1.46 -20.94 15.60
N ARG A 134 1.07 -21.97 14.82
CA ARG A 134 1.58 -22.14 13.45
C ARG A 134 1.08 -21.06 12.50
N MET A 135 -0.19 -20.67 12.61
CA MET A 135 -0.73 -19.54 11.86
C MET A 135 0.05 -18.27 12.18
N ARG A 136 0.24 -17.99 13.48
CA ARG A 136 1.01 -16.84 13.97
C ARG A 136 2.43 -16.78 13.40
N ASP A 137 3.18 -17.87 13.49
CA ASP A 137 4.55 -17.92 12.94
C ASP A 137 4.55 -17.68 11.42
N THR A 138 3.56 -18.20 10.70
CA THR A 138 3.47 -18.02 9.24
C THR A 138 3.12 -16.58 8.87
N ILE A 139 2.14 -15.97 9.54
CA ILE A 139 1.75 -14.57 9.28
C ILE A 139 2.90 -13.63 9.67
N LEU A 140 3.52 -13.81 10.84
CA LEU A 140 4.68 -13.01 11.25
C LEU A 140 5.84 -13.08 10.26
N ARG A 141 6.13 -14.26 9.67
CA ARG A 141 7.14 -14.37 8.60
C ARG A 141 6.74 -13.60 7.34
N SER A 142 5.46 -13.59 6.98
CA SER A 142 4.96 -12.80 5.83
C SER A 142 5.04 -11.29 6.08
N VAL A 143 4.74 -10.88 7.30
CA VAL A 143 4.83 -9.51 7.81
C VAL A 143 6.29 -9.04 7.81
N ASN A 144 7.22 -9.88 8.27
CA ASN A 144 8.65 -9.59 8.22
C ASN A 144 9.18 -9.50 6.79
N PHE A 145 8.71 -10.38 5.90
CA PHE A 145 9.02 -10.31 4.47
C PHE A 145 8.54 -8.98 3.85
N ALA A 146 7.34 -8.52 4.20
CA ALA A 146 6.82 -7.23 3.77
C ALA A 146 7.71 -6.07 4.26
N ALA A 147 8.11 -6.09 5.54
CA ALA A 147 9.02 -5.09 6.10
C ALA A 147 10.34 -5.06 5.34
N GLU A 148 10.97 -6.22 5.14
CA GLU A 148 12.25 -6.32 4.44
C GLU A 148 12.17 -5.77 3.01
N LYS A 149 11.12 -6.16 2.25
CA LYS A 149 10.90 -5.69 0.88
C LYS A 149 10.75 -4.18 0.80
N PHE A 150 10.02 -3.56 1.74
CA PHE A 150 9.76 -2.13 1.72
C PHE A 150 10.86 -1.27 2.34
N LEU A 151 11.61 -1.79 3.31
CA LEU A 151 12.75 -1.08 3.89
C LEU A 151 13.89 -0.96 2.86
N ASN A 152 14.16 -2.04 2.14
CA ASN A 152 15.29 -2.11 1.21
C ASN A 152 15.00 -1.51 -0.17
N ASN A 153 13.74 -1.21 -0.51
CA ASN A 153 13.36 -0.69 -1.82
C ASN A 153 12.47 0.57 -1.69
N PRO A 154 12.87 1.72 -2.26
CA PRO A 154 12.09 2.95 -2.16
C PRO A 154 10.76 2.91 -2.95
N ASN A 155 10.61 1.98 -3.90
CA ASN A 155 9.38 1.81 -4.68
C ASN A 155 8.58 0.59 -4.20
N TRP A 156 7.84 0.75 -3.10
CA TRP A 156 7.02 -0.33 -2.53
C TRP A 156 5.97 -0.87 -3.51
N LYS A 157 5.46 -0.05 -4.44
CA LYS A 157 4.48 -0.46 -5.47
C LYS A 157 5.03 -1.54 -6.41
N MET A 158 6.35 -1.65 -6.57
CA MET A 158 6.96 -2.71 -7.38
C MET A 158 6.93 -4.07 -6.67
N HIS A 159 6.80 -4.09 -5.34
CA HIS A 159 6.88 -5.29 -4.51
C HIS A 159 5.55 -5.66 -3.84
N ILE A 160 4.54 -4.79 -3.93
CA ILE A 160 3.26 -5.02 -3.26
C ILE A 160 2.59 -6.32 -3.70
N LYS A 161 2.68 -6.69 -4.98
CA LYS A 161 2.11 -7.95 -5.48
C LYS A 161 2.66 -9.18 -4.74
N ASP A 162 3.99 -9.29 -4.64
CA ASP A 162 4.67 -10.38 -3.92
C ASP A 162 4.30 -10.40 -2.44
N VAL A 163 4.14 -9.22 -1.84
CA VAL A 163 3.74 -9.07 -0.43
C VAL A 163 2.31 -9.54 -0.22
N LEU A 164 1.37 -9.13 -1.08
CA LEU A 164 -0.02 -9.59 -1.01
C LEU A 164 -0.12 -11.10 -1.18
N GLU A 165 0.64 -11.68 -2.13
CA GLU A 165 0.72 -13.13 -2.30
C GLU A 165 1.23 -13.85 -1.03
N LYS A 166 2.30 -13.33 -0.42
CA LYS A 166 2.86 -13.95 0.79
C LYS A 166 1.90 -13.87 1.98
N ILE A 167 1.24 -12.72 2.17
CA ILE A 167 0.21 -12.54 3.19
C ILE A 167 -0.98 -13.46 2.91
N ALA A 168 -1.40 -13.59 1.65
CA ALA A 168 -2.52 -14.44 1.27
C ALA A 168 -2.24 -15.91 1.56
N GLY A 169 -1.04 -16.39 1.21
CA GLY A 169 -0.60 -17.74 1.53
C GLY A 169 -0.53 -18.01 3.04
N ALA A 170 -0.06 -17.04 3.82
CA ALA A 170 0.03 -17.15 5.28
C ALA A 170 -1.35 -17.18 5.97
N SER A 171 -2.26 -16.31 5.52
CA SER A 171 -3.62 -16.21 6.05
C SER A 171 -4.59 -17.23 5.45
N ARG A 172 -4.19 -17.95 4.38
CA ARG A 172 -5.00 -18.96 3.67
C ARG A 172 -6.34 -18.41 3.14
N VAL A 173 -6.29 -17.18 2.64
CA VAL A 173 -7.45 -16.52 2.03
C VAL A 173 -7.49 -16.79 0.53
N ASP A 174 -8.66 -16.60 -0.08
CA ASP A 174 -8.82 -16.81 -1.51
C ASP A 174 -8.49 -15.55 -2.31
N ARG A 175 -8.62 -14.36 -1.71
CA ARG A 175 -8.23 -13.08 -2.32
C ARG A 175 -7.68 -12.11 -1.29
N VAL A 176 -6.70 -11.30 -1.70
CA VAL A 176 -6.22 -10.13 -0.98
C VAL A 176 -6.15 -8.95 -1.92
N TYR A 177 -6.56 -7.77 -1.49
CA TYR A 177 -6.50 -6.55 -2.29
C TYR A 177 -6.18 -5.33 -1.45
N LEU A 178 -5.51 -4.36 -2.06
CA LEU A 178 -5.15 -3.09 -1.46
C LEU A 178 -5.83 -1.95 -2.22
N PHE A 179 -6.65 -1.17 -1.53
CA PHE A 179 -7.29 0.02 -2.10
C PHE A 179 -6.71 1.29 -1.49
N GLU A 180 -6.50 2.30 -2.33
CA GLU A 180 -6.19 3.68 -1.94
C GLU A 180 -7.46 4.53 -2.03
N ASN A 181 -7.80 5.22 -0.95
CA ASN A 181 -8.94 6.13 -0.93
C ASN A 181 -8.64 7.39 -1.75
N ILE A 182 -9.62 7.82 -2.55
CA ILE A 182 -9.57 9.08 -3.28
C ILE A 182 -10.30 10.13 -2.45
N ASN A 183 -9.54 11.15 -2.03
CA ASN A 183 -10.07 12.30 -1.32
C ASN A 183 -10.34 13.44 -2.31
N THR A 184 -11.61 13.79 -2.50
CA THR A 184 -12.02 14.96 -3.28
C THR A 184 -12.64 15.98 -2.33
N ASN A 185 -11.91 17.05 -2.02
CA ASN A 185 -12.36 18.14 -1.14
C ASN A 185 -12.84 17.69 0.26
N GLY A 186 -12.16 16.71 0.87
CA GLY A 186 -12.51 16.17 2.19
C GLY A 186 -13.55 15.06 2.15
N ASN A 187 -14.17 14.79 0.99
CA ASN A 187 -15.09 13.69 0.80
C ASN A 187 -14.34 12.44 0.32
N ILE A 188 -14.51 11.34 1.04
CA ILE A 188 -13.95 10.03 0.69
C ILE A 188 -15.12 9.08 0.45
N SER A 189 -15.44 8.85 -0.82
CA SER A 189 -16.51 7.95 -1.26
C SER A 189 -16.07 6.99 -2.37
N THR A 190 -14.81 7.10 -2.81
CA THR A 190 -14.25 6.31 -3.91
C THR A 190 -12.87 5.81 -3.51
N ALA A 191 -12.50 4.63 -3.98
CA ALA A 191 -11.15 4.13 -3.87
C ALA A 191 -10.65 3.58 -5.20
N ARG A 192 -9.33 3.63 -5.38
CA ARG A 192 -8.59 3.06 -6.50
C ARG A 192 -7.95 1.75 -6.06
N LEU A 193 -8.11 0.69 -6.84
CA LEU A 193 -7.38 -0.55 -6.58
C LEU A 193 -5.89 -0.31 -6.86
N VAL A 194 -5.04 -0.52 -5.86
CA VAL A 194 -3.58 -0.44 -6.01
C VAL A 194 -3.05 -1.74 -6.58
N GLU A 195 -3.37 -2.86 -5.93
CA GLU A 195 -2.97 -4.20 -6.36
C GLU A 195 -3.86 -5.27 -5.74
N ARG A 196 -3.90 -6.46 -6.35
CA ARG A 196 -4.63 -7.63 -5.86
C ARG A 196 -3.85 -8.93 -6.05
N TRP A 197 -4.18 -9.92 -5.25
CA TRP A 197 -3.82 -11.33 -5.45
C TRP A 197 -5.07 -12.20 -5.36
N VAL A 198 -5.15 -13.22 -6.21
CA VAL A 198 -6.27 -14.16 -6.29
C VAL A 198 -5.72 -15.58 -6.33
N ALA A 199 -6.27 -16.46 -5.49
CA ALA A 199 -5.88 -17.85 -5.42
C ALA A 199 -6.23 -18.61 -6.71
N SER A 200 -5.43 -19.62 -7.05
CA SER A 200 -5.72 -20.49 -8.19
C SER A 200 -7.10 -21.15 -8.07
N GLY A 201 -7.85 -21.14 -9.18
CA GLY A 201 -9.21 -21.68 -9.25
C GLY A 201 -10.31 -20.74 -8.71
N ILE A 202 -9.98 -19.52 -8.29
CA ILE A 202 -10.94 -18.49 -7.92
C ILE A 202 -11.13 -17.52 -9.09
N SER A 203 -12.38 -17.28 -9.50
CA SER A 203 -12.70 -16.33 -10.57
C SER A 203 -12.30 -14.90 -10.21
N ASP A 204 -11.76 -14.15 -11.17
CA ASP A 204 -11.31 -12.76 -11.02
C ASP A 204 -11.94 -11.79 -12.04
N GLU A 205 -12.96 -12.23 -12.78
CA GLU A 205 -13.57 -11.48 -13.90
C GLU A 205 -14.35 -10.24 -13.46
N LEU A 206 -15.02 -10.30 -12.30
CA LEU A 206 -15.95 -9.28 -11.84
C LEU A 206 -15.37 -8.37 -10.73
N ILE A 207 -14.12 -8.60 -10.34
CA ILE A 207 -13.42 -7.79 -9.34
C ILE A 207 -12.52 -6.76 -10.04
N ALA A 208 -12.30 -5.62 -9.37
CA ALA A 208 -11.57 -4.49 -9.93
C ALA A 208 -10.14 -4.86 -10.40
N VAL A 209 -9.62 -4.17 -11.42
CA VAL A 209 -8.24 -4.31 -11.89
C VAL A 209 -7.34 -3.18 -11.37
N PRO A 210 -6.01 -3.36 -11.21
CA PRO A 210 -5.13 -2.32 -10.72
C PRO A 210 -5.28 -1.01 -11.50
N GLY A 211 -5.43 0.10 -10.79
CA GLY A 211 -5.70 1.43 -11.33
C GLY A 211 -7.19 1.78 -11.47
N GLU A 212 -8.09 0.81 -11.41
CA GLU A 212 -9.54 1.05 -11.52
C GLU A 212 -10.10 1.73 -10.27
N GLU A 213 -11.00 2.71 -10.49
CA GLU A 213 -11.68 3.44 -9.42
C GLU A 213 -13.10 2.91 -9.23
N ARG A 214 -13.49 2.67 -7.97
CA ARG A 214 -14.82 2.19 -7.58
C ARG A 214 -15.34 3.00 -6.41
N THR A 215 -16.62 3.38 -6.48
CA THR A 215 -17.29 4.01 -5.33
C THR A 215 -17.48 3.00 -4.20
N PHE A 216 -17.59 3.49 -2.98
CA PHE A 216 -17.81 2.67 -1.79
C PHE A 216 -19.12 1.88 -1.85
N GLU A 217 -20.12 2.39 -2.57
CA GLU A 217 -21.37 1.67 -2.84
C GLU A 217 -21.13 0.46 -3.74
N ARG A 218 -20.32 0.62 -4.81
CA ARG A 218 -19.96 -0.48 -5.71
C ARG A 218 -19.07 -1.53 -5.04
N LEU A 219 -18.25 -1.11 -4.07
CA LEU A 219 -17.44 -2.01 -3.25
C LEU A 219 -18.22 -2.66 -2.11
N GLY A 220 -19.46 -2.22 -1.84
CA GLY A 220 -20.28 -2.71 -0.73
C GLY A 220 -19.84 -2.21 0.65
N ILE A 221 -18.85 -1.31 0.72
CA ILE A 221 -18.27 -0.83 1.99
C ILE A 221 -18.90 0.46 2.52
N ALA A 222 -19.74 1.14 1.72
CA ALA A 222 -20.37 2.41 2.11
C ALA A 222 -21.08 2.37 3.49
N PRO A 223 -21.81 1.29 3.87
CA PRO A 223 -22.43 1.20 5.19
C PRO A 223 -21.44 1.13 6.36
N PHE A 224 -20.18 0.79 6.09
CA PHE A 224 -19.16 0.51 7.10
C PHE A 224 -18.10 1.61 7.21
N VAL A 225 -18.27 2.75 6.52
CA VAL A 225 -17.28 3.84 6.51
C VAL A 225 -16.97 4.33 7.92
N GLN A 226 -17.99 4.47 8.78
CA GLN A 226 -17.79 4.90 10.16
C GLN A 226 -17.00 3.86 10.97
N GLU A 227 -17.39 2.59 10.88
CA GLU A 227 -16.72 1.48 11.57
C GLU A 227 -15.26 1.31 11.10
N LEU A 228 -15.01 1.41 9.79
CA LEU A 228 -13.67 1.38 9.22
C LEU A 228 -12.80 2.57 9.67
N ARG A 229 -13.41 3.72 9.98
CA ARG A 229 -12.70 4.89 10.52
C ARG A 229 -12.39 4.76 12.01
N GLU A 230 -13.35 4.27 12.79
CA GLU A 230 -13.26 4.19 14.25
C GLU A 230 -12.59 2.90 14.71
N SER A 231 -13.19 1.75 14.37
CA SER A 231 -12.75 0.41 14.78
C SER A 231 -11.58 -0.14 13.97
N ARG A 232 -11.22 0.53 12.86
CA ARG A 232 -10.08 0.21 11.97
C ARG A 232 -10.19 -1.11 11.20
N PHE A 233 -11.26 -1.89 11.38
CA PHE A 233 -11.52 -3.08 10.60
C PHE A 233 -13.01 -3.44 10.63
N ILE A 234 -13.46 -4.25 9.68
CA ILE A 234 -14.74 -4.98 9.75
C ILE A 234 -14.52 -6.45 9.44
N LYS A 235 -15.33 -7.33 10.04
CA LYS A 235 -15.41 -8.75 9.69
C LYS A 235 -16.86 -9.18 9.62
N SER A 236 -17.20 -10.02 8.65
CA SER A 236 -18.56 -10.55 8.56
C SER A 236 -18.65 -11.75 7.62
N HIS A 237 -19.61 -12.65 7.86
CA HIS A 237 -20.10 -13.53 6.82
C HIS A 237 -21.05 -12.75 5.90
N VAL A 238 -21.06 -13.10 4.61
CA VAL A 238 -21.93 -12.41 3.64
C VAL A 238 -23.41 -12.57 3.98
N ARG A 239 -23.82 -13.64 4.66
CA ARG A 239 -25.20 -13.83 5.14
C ARG A 239 -25.62 -12.83 6.23
N ASP A 240 -24.66 -12.31 6.99
CA ASP A 240 -24.90 -11.43 8.14
C ASP A 240 -24.76 -9.94 7.78
N LEU A 241 -24.25 -9.64 6.58
CA LEU A 241 -24.20 -8.28 6.04
C LEU A 241 -25.61 -7.69 5.79
N PRO A 242 -25.78 -6.35 5.72
CA PRO A 242 -27.03 -5.73 5.32
C PRO A 242 -27.58 -6.31 3.99
N LYS A 243 -28.87 -6.70 3.98
CA LYS A 243 -29.49 -7.40 2.83
C LYS A 243 -29.28 -6.75 1.47
N LYS A 244 -29.19 -5.41 1.44
CA LYS A 244 -29.00 -4.60 0.22
C LYS A 244 -27.64 -4.85 -0.46
N ILE A 245 -26.60 -5.14 0.31
CA ILE A 245 -25.23 -5.31 -0.22
C ILE A 245 -24.83 -6.78 -0.41
N GLN A 246 -25.53 -7.73 0.22
CA GLN A 246 -25.23 -9.18 0.07
C GLN A 246 -25.13 -9.63 -1.41
N PRO A 247 -26.00 -9.17 -2.35
CA PRO A 247 -25.89 -9.55 -3.75
C PRO A 247 -24.56 -9.17 -4.41
N LEU A 248 -23.95 -8.04 -4.01
CA LEU A 248 -22.65 -7.60 -4.55
C LEU A 248 -21.55 -8.61 -4.22
N TYR A 249 -21.49 -9.06 -2.96
CA TYR A 249 -20.51 -10.04 -2.50
C TYR A 249 -20.78 -11.44 -3.06
N ARG A 250 -22.06 -11.85 -3.17
CA ARG A 250 -22.45 -13.13 -3.78
C ARG A 250 -22.10 -13.20 -5.26
N LEU A 251 -22.22 -12.09 -5.99
CA LEU A 251 -21.88 -12.01 -7.42
C LEU A 251 -20.42 -12.36 -7.68
N VAL A 252 -19.52 -11.97 -6.77
CA VAL A 252 -18.09 -12.30 -6.83
C VAL A 252 -17.72 -13.53 -5.99
N ASN A 253 -18.71 -14.31 -5.56
CA ASN A 253 -18.57 -15.56 -4.78
C ASN A 253 -17.83 -15.43 -3.44
N ILE A 254 -17.99 -14.30 -2.75
CA ILE A 254 -17.43 -14.11 -1.40
C ILE A 254 -18.39 -14.73 -0.37
N LYS A 255 -17.84 -15.41 0.62
CA LYS A 255 -18.57 -16.02 1.76
C LYS A 255 -18.27 -15.34 3.09
N SER A 256 -17.02 -14.92 3.30
CA SER A 256 -16.61 -14.10 4.45
C SER A 256 -15.65 -13.01 4.03
N ILE A 257 -15.76 -11.85 4.67
CA ILE A 257 -14.87 -10.70 4.48
C ILE A 257 -14.15 -10.36 5.78
N LEU A 258 -12.92 -9.89 5.63
CA LEU A 258 -12.21 -9.07 6.61
C LEU A 258 -11.63 -7.87 5.85
N ILE A 259 -11.91 -6.66 6.31
CA ILE A 259 -11.33 -5.44 5.74
C ILE A 259 -10.62 -4.71 6.88
N VAL A 260 -9.36 -4.37 6.68
CA VAL A 260 -8.52 -3.66 7.65
C VAL A 260 -8.12 -2.32 7.07
N SER A 261 -8.41 -1.25 7.80
CA SER A 261 -8.09 0.12 7.40
C SER A 261 -6.62 0.44 7.58
N ILE A 262 -6.07 1.19 6.62
CA ILE A 262 -4.69 1.68 6.63
C ILE A 262 -4.73 3.19 6.80
N PHE A 263 -4.01 3.68 7.79
CA PHE A 263 -3.93 5.10 8.12
C PHE A 263 -2.51 5.61 8.05
N ILE A 264 -2.34 6.84 7.60
CA ILE A 264 -1.05 7.52 7.49
C ILE A 264 -1.21 8.88 8.15
N ASN A 265 -0.42 9.16 9.20
CA ASN A 265 -0.45 10.42 9.95
C ASN A 265 -1.86 10.83 10.44
N GLY A 266 -2.72 9.85 10.76
CA GLY A 266 -4.10 10.08 11.19
C GLY A 266 -5.14 10.07 10.07
N ASP A 267 -4.73 10.21 8.82
CA ASP A 267 -5.63 10.18 7.66
C ASP A 267 -5.90 8.74 7.21
N TRP A 268 -7.17 8.44 6.89
CA TRP A 268 -7.57 7.14 6.36
C TRP A 268 -7.16 6.99 4.90
N TRP A 269 -5.91 6.56 4.69
CA TRP A 269 -5.31 6.43 3.36
C TRP A 269 -6.00 5.38 2.48
N GLY A 270 -6.47 4.27 3.07
CA GLY A 270 -7.01 3.16 2.29
C GLY A 270 -7.35 1.96 3.15
N PHE A 271 -7.47 0.79 2.54
CA PHE A 271 -7.74 -0.45 3.26
C PHE A 271 -7.18 -1.66 2.51
N ILE A 272 -6.84 -2.70 3.27
CA ILE A 272 -6.53 -4.03 2.76
C ILE A 272 -7.71 -4.94 3.06
N GLY A 273 -8.21 -5.67 2.07
CA GLY A 273 -9.30 -6.62 2.24
C GLY A 273 -8.87 -8.04 1.95
N PHE A 274 -9.54 -8.95 2.64
CA PHE A 274 -9.30 -10.39 2.63
C PHE A 274 -10.64 -11.10 2.43
N ASP A 275 -10.75 -11.84 1.33
CA ASP A 275 -11.97 -12.59 1.04
C ASP A 275 -11.73 -14.10 1.17
N GLN A 276 -12.71 -14.78 1.75
CA GLN A 276 -12.84 -16.23 1.67
C GLN A 276 -14.03 -16.55 0.76
N CYS A 277 -13.79 -17.35 -0.27
CA CYS A 277 -14.76 -17.67 -1.33
C CYS A 277 -15.22 -19.14 -1.27
N LYS A 278 -14.37 -20.05 -0.78
CA LYS A 278 -14.67 -21.49 -0.77
C LYS A 278 -15.58 -21.91 0.39
N TYR A 279 -15.39 -21.36 1.59
CA TYR A 279 -16.18 -21.71 2.78
C TYR A 279 -16.50 -20.48 3.65
N GLU A 280 -17.45 -20.60 4.57
CA GLU A 280 -17.65 -19.56 5.58
C GLU A 280 -16.53 -19.62 6.62
N ARG A 281 -15.76 -18.53 6.72
CA ARG A 281 -14.66 -18.38 7.67
C ARG A 281 -15.07 -17.48 8.82
N ASN A 282 -14.79 -17.93 10.04
CA ASN A 282 -14.73 -17.09 11.22
C ASN A 282 -13.33 -16.50 11.34
N TRP A 283 -13.25 -15.17 11.46
CA TRP A 283 -11.97 -14.48 11.67
C TRP A 283 -11.69 -14.38 13.16
N GLU A 284 -10.68 -15.10 13.62
CA GLU A 284 -10.25 -15.11 15.01
C GLU A 284 -9.59 -13.78 15.39
N THR A 285 -9.73 -13.38 16.66
CA THR A 285 -9.18 -12.10 17.14
C THR A 285 -7.67 -12.01 16.93
N LEU A 286 -6.94 -13.09 17.24
CA LEU A 286 -5.48 -13.13 17.06
C LEU A 286 -5.08 -12.97 15.60
N GLU A 287 -5.78 -13.65 14.69
CA GLU A 287 -5.53 -13.51 13.24
C GLU A 287 -5.72 -12.07 12.76
N ILE A 288 -6.77 -11.40 13.24
CA ILE A 288 -7.05 -10.01 12.86
C ILE A 288 -5.95 -9.07 13.33
N GLU A 289 -5.44 -9.25 14.55
CA GLU A 289 -4.34 -8.43 15.09
C GLU A 289 -3.04 -8.61 14.29
N GLU A 290 -2.77 -9.82 13.79
CA GLU A 290 -1.62 -10.07 12.93
C GLU A 290 -1.77 -9.43 11.54
N LEU A 291 -2.97 -9.49 10.96
CA LEU A 291 -3.26 -8.82 9.68
C LEU A 291 -3.27 -7.28 9.81
N LYS A 292 -3.68 -6.74 10.96
CA LYS A 292 -3.49 -5.32 11.31
C LYS A 292 -2.01 -4.94 11.41
N THR A 293 -1.17 -5.84 11.90
CA THR A 293 0.28 -5.62 11.91
C THR A 293 0.83 -5.52 10.48
N ALA A 294 0.38 -6.39 9.57
CA ALA A 294 0.71 -6.30 8.15
C ALA A 294 0.27 -4.95 7.52
N ALA A 295 -0.96 -4.52 7.80
CA ALA A 295 -1.50 -3.22 7.38
C ALA A 295 -0.68 -2.03 7.93
N SER A 296 -0.13 -2.16 9.14
CA SER A 296 0.71 -1.13 9.76
C SER A 296 2.09 -1.00 9.10
N ILE A 297 2.66 -2.11 8.63
CA ILE A 297 3.91 -2.10 7.85
C ILE A 297 3.70 -1.47 6.48
N LEU A 298 2.57 -1.76 5.84
CA LEU A 298 2.15 -1.08 4.61
C LEU A 298 2.03 0.43 4.85
N SER A 299 1.37 0.84 5.93
CA SER A 299 1.29 2.25 6.32
C SER A 299 2.67 2.90 6.43
N ALA A 300 3.61 2.26 7.15
CA ALA A 300 4.97 2.78 7.31
C ALA A 300 5.70 2.94 5.96
N ALA A 301 5.59 1.96 5.07
CA ALA A 301 6.19 2.01 3.74
C ALA A 301 5.63 3.15 2.88
N ILE A 302 4.29 3.31 2.87
CA ILE A 302 3.62 4.37 2.11
C ILE A 302 3.95 5.76 2.71
N SER A 303 3.96 5.87 4.05
CA SER A 303 4.31 7.10 4.76
C SER A 303 5.73 7.55 4.43
N ARG A 304 6.68 6.61 4.42
CA ARG A 304 8.06 6.89 4.03
C ARG A 304 8.14 7.41 2.60
N GLN A 305 7.51 6.74 1.64
CA GLN A 305 7.54 7.19 0.25
C GLN A 305 6.96 8.60 0.08
N LYS A 306 5.83 8.90 0.77
CA LYS A 306 5.24 10.25 0.77
C LYS A 306 6.18 11.28 1.38
N THR A 307 6.84 10.93 2.48
CA THR A 307 7.82 11.80 3.16
C THR A 307 9.02 12.05 2.25
N ASP A 308 9.60 11.02 1.63
CA ASP A 308 10.73 11.16 0.72
C ASP A 308 10.37 12.01 -0.50
N ALA A 309 9.17 11.81 -1.08
CA ALA A 309 8.68 12.64 -2.18
C ALA A 309 8.50 14.10 -1.76
N ARG A 310 7.99 14.35 -0.54
CA ARG A 310 7.82 15.70 0.01
C ARG A 310 9.16 16.36 0.29
N LEU A 311 10.12 15.64 0.88
CA LEU A 311 11.48 16.13 1.12
C LEU A 311 12.17 16.48 -0.19
N LYS A 312 12.07 15.60 -1.19
CA LYS A 312 12.58 15.87 -2.54
C LYS A 312 11.96 17.14 -3.11
N TYR A 313 10.64 17.28 -3.01
CA TYR A 313 9.93 18.49 -3.46
C TYR A 313 10.43 19.76 -2.78
N LEU A 314 10.54 19.74 -1.44
CA LEU A 314 11.03 20.87 -0.65
C LEU A 314 12.49 21.21 -0.94
N ALA A 315 13.31 20.21 -1.31
CA ALA A 315 14.70 20.42 -1.70
C ALA A 315 14.84 20.99 -3.12
N THR A 316 13.84 20.82 -3.99
CA THR A 316 13.91 21.18 -5.42
C THR A 316 13.00 22.34 -5.83
N HIS A 317 12.14 22.83 -4.95
CA HIS A 317 11.21 23.92 -5.23
C HIS A 317 11.41 25.08 -4.24
N ASP A 318 11.20 26.30 -4.72
CA ASP A 318 11.14 27.51 -3.90
C ASP A 318 9.87 27.49 -3.05
N TYR A 319 10.02 27.70 -1.74
CA TYR A 319 8.92 27.56 -0.78
C TYR A 319 7.84 28.63 -0.94
N LEU A 320 8.17 29.79 -1.52
CA LEU A 320 7.26 30.92 -1.65
C LEU A 320 6.48 30.84 -2.97
N THR A 321 7.18 30.71 -4.09
CA THR A 321 6.57 30.74 -5.44
C THR A 321 6.15 29.38 -5.95
N ASN A 322 6.58 28.29 -5.29
CA ASN A 322 6.33 26.91 -5.69
C ASN A 322 6.94 26.54 -7.07
N LEU A 323 7.81 27.40 -7.61
CA LEU A 323 8.60 27.16 -8.81
C LEU A 323 9.81 26.27 -8.50
N PRO A 324 10.40 25.61 -9.50
CA PRO A 324 11.75 25.06 -9.40
C PRO A 324 12.72 26.04 -8.74
N ASN A 325 13.53 25.54 -7.80
CA ASN A 325 14.64 26.31 -7.23
C ASN A 325 15.92 26.12 -8.05
N ARG A 326 17.03 26.69 -7.59
CA ARG A 326 18.34 26.57 -8.24
C ARG A 326 18.76 25.13 -8.55
N LEU A 327 18.56 24.20 -7.61
CA LEU A 327 18.96 22.80 -7.79
C LEU A 327 18.18 22.14 -8.94
N LEU A 328 16.87 22.36 -9.01
CA LEU A 328 16.04 21.77 -10.06
C LEU A 328 16.24 22.47 -11.41
N PHE A 329 16.50 23.77 -11.39
CA PHE A 329 16.89 24.53 -12.57
C PHE A 329 18.15 23.95 -13.23
N GLU A 330 19.22 23.71 -12.46
CA GLU A 330 20.47 23.17 -12.98
C GLU A 330 20.27 21.78 -13.63
N ASP A 331 19.50 20.90 -12.97
CA ASP A 331 19.14 19.57 -13.52
C ASP A 331 18.34 19.69 -14.83
N HIS A 332 17.31 20.55 -14.85
CA HIS A 332 16.51 20.79 -16.06
C HIS A 332 17.35 21.38 -17.19
N PHE A 333 18.28 22.28 -16.89
CA PHE A 333 19.15 22.92 -17.88
C PHE A 333 20.10 21.92 -18.54
N HIS A 334 20.75 21.06 -17.76
CA HIS A 334 21.57 19.97 -18.31
C HIS A 334 20.75 19.04 -19.19
N GLY A 335 19.52 18.70 -18.77
CA GLY A 335 18.58 17.93 -19.57
C GLY A 335 18.23 18.61 -20.90
N ALA A 336 17.97 19.92 -20.87
CA ALA A 336 17.65 20.73 -22.04
C ALA A 336 18.83 20.83 -23.02
N MET A 337 20.06 21.02 -22.53
CA MET A 337 21.27 20.99 -23.36
C MET A 337 21.41 19.64 -24.08
N ALA A 338 21.24 18.53 -23.36
CA ALA A 338 21.33 17.20 -23.96
C ALA A 338 20.23 16.95 -25.02
N ARG A 339 19.01 17.49 -24.82
CA ARG A 339 17.94 17.46 -25.84
C ARG A 339 18.25 18.34 -27.04
N SER A 340 18.79 19.54 -26.81
CA SER A 340 19.26 20.46 -27.86
C SER A 340 20.33 19.82 -28.74
N GLN A 341 21.35 19.17 -28.15
CA GLN A 341 22.39 18.44 -28.89
C GLN A 341 21.81 17.39 -29.86
N ARG A 342 20.81 16.64 -29.42
CA ARG A 342 20.18 15.60 -30.25
C ARG A 342 19.28 16.18 -31.35
N SER A 343 18.51 17.22 -31.02
CA SER A 343 17.54 17.83 -31.94
C SER A 343 18.15 18.86 -32.88
N LYS A 344 19.38 19.32 -32.61
CA LYS A 344 20.06 20.45 -33.27
C LYS A 344 19.29 21.78 -33.19
N LYS A 345 18.37 21.89 -32.22
CA LYS A 345 17.68 23.15 -31.88
C LYS A 345 18.43 23.87 -30.77
N TRP A 346 18.19 25.16 -30.60
CA TRP A 346 18.80 25.96 -29.55
C TRP A 346 18.02 25.88 -28.24
N THR A 347 18.73 26.12 -27.13
CA THR A 347 18.16 26.35 -25.80
C THR A 347 18.49 27.77 -25.38
N GLY A 348 17.49 28.60 -25.12
CA GLY A 348 17.67 29.95 -24.61
C GLY A 348 17.63 29.99 -23.09
N LEU A 349 18.59 30.66 -22.47
CA LEU A 349 18.63 30.95 -21.05
C LEU A 349 18.27 32.42 -20.83
N PHE A 350 17.18 32.68 -20.13
CA PHE A 350 16.68 34.02 -19.84
C PHE A 350 16.82 34.27 -18.34
N VAL A 351 17.74 35.15 -17.93
CA VAL A 351 17.91 35.58 -16.54
C VAL A 351 17.12 36.87 -16.33
N ILE A 352 16.30 36.90 -15.29
CA ILE A 352 15.27 37.91 -15.07
C ILE A 352 15.43 38.49 -13.67
N ASP A 353 15.40 39.81 -13.57
CA ASP A 353 15.40 40.54 -12.30
C ASP A 353 14.26 41.57 -12.28
N LEU A 354 13.63 41.75 -11.12
CA LEU A 354 12.52 42.69 -10.96
C LEU A 354 13.02 44.09 -10.64
N ASP A 355 12.82 45.02 -11.56
CA ASP A 355 13.27 46.39 -11.42
C ASP A 355 12.68 47.05 -10.16
N HIS A 356 13.57 47.57 -9.31
CA HIS A 356 13.23 48.29 -8.08
C HIS A 356 12.40 47.50 -7.05
N PHE A 357 12.41 46.17 -7.06
CA PHE A 357 11.63 45.36 -6.13
C PHE A 357 11.93 45.67 -4.66
N LYS A 358 13.17 46.04 -4.31
CA LYS A 358 13.50 46.53 -2.96
C LYS A 358 12.62 47.70 -2.50
N LYS A 359 12.29 48.64 -3.39
CA LYS A 359 11.40 49.78 -3.05
C LYS A 359 9.98 49.31 -2.70
N VAL A 360 9.52 48.23 -3.32
CA VAL A 360 8.21 47.62 -2.99
C VAL A 360 8.25 47.09 -1.56
N ASN A 361 9.29 46.35 -1.18
CA ASN A 361 9.49 45.87 0.19
C ASN A 361 9.60 47.01 1.19
N ASP A 362 10.38 48.05 0.87
CA ASP A 362 10.59 49.19 1.76
C ASP A 362 9.28 50.00 1.97
N THR A 363 8.38 50.00 0.98
CA THR A 363 7.11 50.76 1.02
C THR A 363 5.96 49.98 1.66
N TYR A 364 5.82 48.70 1.32
CA TYR A 364 4.65 47.88 1.69
C TYR A 364 4.97 46.74 2.66
N GLY A 365 6.26 46.54 2.99
CA GLY A 365 6.74 45.46 3.84
C GLY A 365 6.96 44.14 3.10
N HIS A 366 7.81 43.29 3.67
CA HIS A 366 8.15 41.97 3.11
C HIS A 366 6.93 41.06 2.84
N PRO A 367 5.91 40.97 3.72
CA PRO A 367 4.73 40.12 3.44
C PRO A 367 3.96 40.53 2.17
N PHE A 368 4.00 41.82 1.82
CA PHE A 368 3.41 42.30 0.57
C PHE A 368 4.30 41.95 -0.63
N GLY A 369 5.62 42.13 -0.50
CA GLY A 369 6.58 41.70 -1.51
C GLY A 369 6.51 40.20 -1.81
N ASP A 370 6.25 39.37 -0.80
CA ASP A 370 6.07 37.94 -0.97
C ASP A 370 4.87 37.60 -1.87
N LYS A 371 3.74 38.29 -1.68
CA LYS A 371 2.55 38.15 -2.55
C LYS A 371 2.83 38.57 -3.97
N VAL A 372 3.61 39.65 -4.12
CA VAL A 372 4.05 40.12 -5.42
C VAL A 372 4.91 39.07 -6.12
N LEU A 373 5.88 38.46 -5.44
CA LEU A 373 6.74 37.42 -6.01
C LEU A 373 5.96 36.17 -6.44
N ILE A 374 4.94 35.77 -5.67
CA ILE A 374 4.01 34.70 -6.05
C ILE A 374 3.32 35.02 -7.39
N GLU A 375 2.79 36.24 -7.51
CA GLU A 375 2.09 36.66 -8.73
C GLU A 375 3.04 36.80 -9.92
N VAL A 376 4.27 37.30 -9.71
CA VAL A 376 5.33 37.30 -10.73
C VAL A 376 5.61 35.88 -11.22
N GLY A 377 5.85 34.94 -10.30
CA GLY A 377 6.13 33.55 -10.66
C GLY A 377 5.00 32.92 -11.47
N LYS A 378 3.75 33.19 -11.09
CA LYS A 378 2.56 32.75 -11.83
C LYS A 378 2.52 33.33 -13.25
N ARG A 379 2.73 34.65 -13.40
CA ARG A 379 2.74 35.31 -14.73
C ARG A 379 3.84 34.78 -15.63
N LEU A 380 5.04 34.53 -15.08
CA LEU A 380 6.13 33.92 -15.83
C LEU A 380 5.73 32.52 -16.31
N GLN A 381 5.17 31.68 -15.43
CA GLN A 381 4.73 30.33 -15.77
C GLN A 381 3.64 30.32 -16.86
N GLU A 382 2.69 31.27 -16.83
CA GLU A 382 1.64 31.42 -17.85
C GLU A 382 2.19 32.00 -19.18
N SER A 383 3.31 32.72 -19.12
CA SER A 383 3.96 33.32 -20.29
C SER A 383 4.78 32.33 -21.11
N ILE A 384 5.07 31.13 -20.61
CA ILE A 384 5.91 30.12 -21.30
C ILE A 384 5.13 28.88 -21.73
N ARG A 385 5.75 27.98 -22.50
CA ARG A 385 5.13 26.71 -22.92
C ARG A 385 5.33 25.64 -21.86
N ALA A 386 4.57 24.55 -21.93
CA ALA A 386 4.74 23.40 -21.03
C ALA A 386 6.10 22.68 -21.20
N SER A 387 6.76 22.86 -22.34
CA SER A 387 8.12 22.36 -22.60
C SER A 387 9.22 23.22 -21.97
N ASP A 388 8.91 24.47 -21.62
CA ASP A 388 9.86 25.42 -21.07
C ASP A 388 9.87 25.31 -19.53
N THR A 389 10.95 25.72 -18.90
CA THR A 389 11.06 25.75 -17.43
C THR A 389 11.19 27.19 -16.95
N VAL A 390 10.43 27.58 -15.92
CA VAL A 390 10.71 28.78 -15.12
C VAL A 390 11.18 28.34 -13.74
N ALA A 391 12.16 29.03 -13.18
CA ALA A 391 12.68 28.79 -11.84
C ALA A 391 12.92 30.10 -11.10
N ARG A 392 12.89 30.06 -9.77
CA ARG A 392 13.34 31.16 -8.90
C ARG A 392 14.64 30.76 -8.23
N ILE A 393 15.71 31.50 -8.50
CA ILE A 393 17.06 31.14 -8.07
C ILE A 393 17.61 32.05 -6.97
N GLY A 394 16.99 33.21 -6.76
CA GLY A 394 17.38 34.20 -5.77
C GLY A 394 16.17 34.93 -5.16
N GLY A 395 16.41 36.09 -4.54
CA GLY A 395 15.38 36.89 -3.89
C GLY A 395 14.31 37.36 -4.88
N ASP A 396 14.71 38.13 -5.87
CA ASP A 396 13.88 38.67 -6.96
C ASP A 396 14.36 38.23 -8.34
N GLU A 397 15.23 37.21 -8.36
CA GLU A 397 15.84 36.64 -9.55
C GLU A 397 15.12 35.37 -10.01
N PHE A 398 14.67 35.39 -11.26
CA PHE A 398 14.04 34.28 -11.95
C PHE A 398 14.86 33.89 -13.17
N VAL A 399 14.76 32.64 -13.58
CA VAL A 399 15.36 32.17 -14.83
C VAL A 399 14.34 31.37 -15.62
N ILE A 400 14.43 31.47 -16.95
CA ILE A 400 13.64 30.66 -17.88
C ILE A 400 14.57 29.90 -18.82
N ILE A 401 14.24 28.63 -19.03
CA ILE A 401 14.83 27.75 -20.04
C ILE A 401 13.82 27.64 -21.17
N GLY A 402 14.10 28.30 -22.30
CA GLY A 402 13.33 28.17 -23.52
C GLY A 402 13.88 27.04 -24.39
N GLU A 403 13.10 25.99 -24.61
CA GLU A 403 13.56 24.83 -25.38
C GLU A 403 13.09 24.87 -26.83
N GLU A 404 13.78 24.11 -27.69
CA GLU A 404 13.41 23.93 -29.10
C GLU A 404 13.36 25.21 -29.95
N LEU A 405 14.21 26.19 -29.64
CA LEU A 405 14.31 27.44 -30.41
C LEU A 405 15.07 27.19 -31.72
N THR A 406 14.66 27.82 -32.82
CA THR A 406 15.26 27.56 -34.14
C THR A 406 15.91 28.77 -34.79
N ALA A 407 15.58 29.96 -34.32
CA ALA A 407 16.13 31.22 -34.81
C ALA A 407 16.10 32.29 -33.71
N MET A 408 16.83 33.39 -33.93
CA MET A 408 16.83 34.53 -33.02
C MET A 408 15.42 35.11 -32.82
N ASP A 409 14.57 35.08 -33.85
CA ASP A 409 13.17 35.52 -33.76
C ASP A 409 12.36 34.73 -32.72
N ASP A 410 12.66 33.44 -32.51
CA ASP A 410 12.00 32.65 -31.47
C ASP A 410 12.43 33.10 -30.08
N VAL A 411 13.72 33.41 -29.91
CA VAL A 411 14.31 33.93 -28.66
C VAL A 411 13.67 35.28 -28.31
N CYS A 412 13.64 36.20 -29.28
CA CYS A 412 13.00 37.52 -29.13
C CYS A 412 11.51 37.37 -28.78
N ARG A 413 10.79 36.47 -29.45
CA ARG A 413 9.35 36.24 -29.18
C ARG A 413 9.10 35.76 -27.76
N VAL A 414 9.96 34.91 -27.19
CA VAL A 414 9.86 34.50 -25.77
C VAL A 414 10.11 35.70 -24.86
N GLY A 415 11.16 36.48 -25.11
CA GLY A 415 11.46 37.71 -24.35
C GLY A 415 10.30 38.72 -24.37
N GLU A 416 9.75 39.01 -25.54
CA GLU A 416 8.61 39.91 -25.72
C GLU A 416 7.33 39.41 -25.03
N LYS A 417 7.11 38.09 -25.05
CA LYS A 417 5.96 37.47 -24.38
C LYS A 417 6.08 37.60 -22.87
N ILE A 418 7.27 37.40 -22.32
CA ILE A 418 7.56 37.63 -20.91
C ILE A 418 7.31 39.11 -20.57
N LEU A 419 7.94 40.06 -21.25
CA LEU A 419 7.74 41.50 -21.00
C LEU A 419 6.26 41.91 -21.07
N SER A 420 5.52 41.38 -22.05
CA SER A 420 4.11 41.69 -22.23
C SER A 420 3.23 41.24 -21.05
N ALA A 421 3.63 40.19 -20.32
CA ALA A 421 2.91 39.73 -19.12
C ALA A 421 3.00 40.73 -17.94
N PHE A 422 3.93 41.69 -18.00
CA PHE A 422 4.14 42.70 -16.96
C PHE A 422 3.66 44.11 -17.36
N LYS A 423 2.98 44.24 -18.52
CA LYS A 423 2.34 45.51 -18.90
C LYS A 423 1.25 45.93 -17.93
N GLU A 424 0.45 44.97 -17.46
CA GLU A 424 -0.58 45.22 -16.46
C GLU A 424 0.03 45.22 -15.04
N PRO A 425 -0.37 46.15 -14.15
CA PRO A 425 0.09 46.15 -12.76
C PRO A 425 -0.22 44.83 -12.03
N VAL A 426 0.62 44.48 -11.05
CA VAL A 426 0.35 43.41 -10.08
C VAL A 426 -0.70 43.91 -9.09
N LEU A 427 -1.83 43.21 -9.00
CA LEU A 427 -2.91 43.53 -8.05
C LEU A 427 -2.77 42.66 -6.80
N CYS A 428 -2.38 43.27 -5.68
CA CYS A 428 -2.28 42.60 -4.38
C CYS A 428 -2.99 43.42 -3.30
N ASP A 429 -3.89 42.80 -2.53
CA ASP A 429 -4.64 43.44 -1.43
C ASP A 429 -5.25 44.80 -1.81
N ASN A 430 -5.90 44.88 -2.98
CA ASN A 430 -6.48 46.10 -3.58
C ASN A 430 -5.48 47.21 -4.00
N ASN A 431 -4.17 46.98 -3.85
CA ASN A 431 -3.13 47.87 -4.37
C ASN A 431 -2.69 47.43 -5.76
N LYS A 432 -2.47 48.40 -6.65
CA LYS A 432 -1.85 48.17 -7.96
C LYS A 432 -0.39 48.57 -7.89
N VAL A 433 0.50 47.61 -8.10
CA VAL A 433 1.95 47.85 -8.11
C VAL A 433 2.50 47.56 -9.49
N GLN A 434 3.10 48.56 -10.11
CA GLN A 434 3.78 48.39 -11.38
C GLN A 434 5.16 47.78 -11.12
N ILE A 435 5.40 46.59 -11.65
CA ILE A 435 6.71 45.94 -11.65
C ILE A 435 7.08 45.63 -13.08
N SER A 436 8.33 45.90 -13.43
CA SER A 436 8.88 45.61 -14.74
C SER A 436 10.08 44.66 -14.57
N PRO A 437 10.19 43.63 -15.40
CA PRO A 437 11.37 42.79 -15.42
C PRO A 437 12.43 43.38 -16.37
N SER A 438 13.68 43.26 -15.97
CA SER A 438 14.83 43.34 -16.88
C SER A 438 15.29 41.91 -17.20
N ILE A 439 15.60 41.63 -18.47
CA ILE A 439 15.92 40.27 -18.92
C ILE A 439 17.26 40.24 -19.67
N GLY A 440 18.16 39.35 -19.25
CA GLY A 440 19.37 39.00 -19.98
C GLY A 440 19.26 37.63 -20.62
N ILE A 441 19.74 37.47 -21.85
CA ILE A 441 19.55 36.23 -22.60
C ILE A 441 20.88 35.71 -23.14
N SER A 442 21.13 34.41 -23.00
CA SER A 442 22.19 33.69 -23.71
C SER A 442 21.63 32.42 -24.37
N ILE A 443 22.34 31.88 -25.35
CA ILE A 443 21.85 30.84 -26.26
C ILE A 443 22.84 29.69 -26.32
N TYR A 444 22.40 28.49 -25.95
CA TYR A 444 23.11 27.24 -26.20
C TYR A 444 22.74 26.67 -27.59
N PRO A 445 23.72 26.17 -28.37
CA PRO A 445 25.17 26.16 -28.11
C PRO A 445 25.91 27.41 -28.62
N ASN A 446 25.21 28.38 -29.23
CA ASN A 446 25.81 29.51 -29.96
C ASN A 446 26.79 30.34 -29.12
N ASP A 447 26.43 30.70 -27.90
CA ASP A 447 27.24 31.57 -27.04
C ASP A 447 28.26 30.73 -26.24
N SER A 448 27.85 29.57 -25.72
CA SER A 448 28.73 28.63 -25.04
C SER A 448 28.12 27.24 -24.94
N GLU A 449 29.00 26.25 -24.73
CA GLU A 449 28.59 24.89 -24.35
C GLU A 449 28.65 24.63 -22.84
N ASP A 450 29.04 25.64 -22.05
CA ASP A 450 29.21 25.57 -20.60
C ASP A 450 28.11 26.39 -19.91
N MET A 451 27.38 25.77 -18.96
CA MET A 451 26.28 26.41 -18.24
C MET A 451 26.73 27.64 -17.44
N GLU A 452 27.88 27.58 -16.76
CA GLU A 452 28.38 28.70 -15.97
C GLU A 452 28.72 29.89 -16.87
N LYS A 453 29.27 29.63 -18.06
CA LYS A 453 29.51 30.68 -19.06
C LYS A 453 28.22 31.25 -19.63
N LEU A 454 27.23 30.41 -19.92
CA LEU A 454 25.92 30.87 -20.40
C LEU A 454 25.21 31.75 -19.36
N MET A 455 25.24 31.36 -18.08
CA MET A 455 24.75 32.19 -16.97
C MET A 455 25.47 33.54 -16.94
N HIS A 456 26.81 33.53 -17.03
CA HIS A 456 27.60 34.76 -17.06
C HIS A 456 27.24 35.67 -18.26
N PHE A 457 27.05 35.11 -19.45
CA PHE A 457 26.66 35.88 -20.64
C PHE A 457 25.25 36.45 -20.53
N ALA A 458 24.31 35.69 -19.97
CA ALA A 458 22.97 36.20 -19.68
C ALA A 458 23.02 37.32 -18.62
N ASP A 459 23.86 37.24 -17.59
CA ASP A 459 24.04 38.32 -16.60
C ASP A 459 24.57 39.62 -17.24
N ILE A 460 25.48 39.51 -18.21
CA ILE A 460 25.95 40.67 -18.99
C ILE A 460 24.79 41.32 -19.76
N GLY A 461 23.95 40.50 -20.41
CA GLY A 461 22.72 40.98 -21.05
C GLY A 461 21.77 41.64 -20.06
N LEU A 462 21.57 41.03 -18.89
CA LEU A 462 20.69 41.55 -17.84
C LEU A 462 21.16 42.92 -17.34
N TYR A 463 22.46 43.09 -17.14
CA TYR A 463 23.02 44.39 -16.75
C TYR A 463 22.75 45.49 -17.79
N ARG A 464 22.81 45.17 -19.09
CA ARG A 464 22.45 46.11 -20.16
C ARG A 464 20.94 46.41 -20.13
N ALA A 465 20.10 45.40 -19.92
CA ALA A 465 18.66 45.56 -19.78
C ALA A 465 18.29 46.46 -18.58
N LYS A 466 18.92 46.27 -17.41
CA LYS A 466 18.67 47.08 -16.20
C LYS A 466 18.91 48.59 -16.38
N LYS A 467 19.81 48.98 -17.30
CA LYS A 467 20.05 50.41 -17.59
C LYS A 467 18.89 51.06 -18.36
N GLN A 468 18.18 50.26 -19.15
CA GLN A 468 17.05 50.71 -19.96
C GLN A 468 15.72 50.52 -19.20
N GLY A 469 15.63 49.48 -18.37
CA GLY A 469 14.44 49.07 -17.64
C GLY A 469 13.38 48.48 -18.56
N ASN A 470 12.60 47.52 -18.04
CA ASN A 470 11.48 46.91 -18.77
C ASN A 470 11.81 46.43 -20.21
N THR A 471 12.96 45.77 -20.38
CA THR A 471 13.45 45.31 -21.68
C THR A 471 14.20 44.00 -21.56
N PHE A 472 14.54 43.39 -22.70
CA PHE A 472 15.49 42.28 -22.76
C PHE A 472 16.73 42.65 -23.58
N ASN A 473 17.85 42.01 -23.29
CA ASN A 473 19.07 42.11 -24.08
C ASN A 473 19.65 40.72 -24.29
N VAL A 474 19.86 40.34 -25.55
CA VAL A 474 20.59 39.12 -25.89
C VAL A 474 22.08 39.43 -25.82
N TYR A 475 22.85 38.49 -25.27
CA TYR A 475 24.30 38.60 -25.27
C TYR A 475 24.82 38.80 -26.69
N GLU A 476 25.66 39.81 -26.85
CA GLU A 476 26.42 40.06 -28.07
C GLU A 476 27.87 40.17 -27.63
N GLU A 477 28.75 39.40 -28.30
CA GLU A 477 30.19 39.39 -28.04
C GLU A 477 30.75 40.79 -28.32
N ASP A 478 30.97 41.55 -27.25
CA ASP A 478 31.50 42.91 -27.31
C ASP A 478 33.02 42.81 -27.21
N THR A 479 33.74 43.18 -28.27
CA THR A 479 35.21 43.28 -28.33
C THR A 479 35.82 44.30 -27.34
N GLY A 480 35.09 44.74 -26.32
CA GLY A 480 35.48 45.78 -25.38
C GLY A 480 35.28 45.40 -23.90
N LYS A 481 36.40 45.07 -23.26
CA LYS A 481 36.61 45.00 -21.79
C LYS A 481 35.79 43.97 -21.00
N GLN A 482 36.45 42.84 -20.78
CA GLN A 482 36.32 41.98 -19.61
C GLN A 482 36.37 42.82 -18.31
N LEU A 483 35.22 43.02 -17.68
CA LEU A 483 35.11 43.58 -16.33
C LEU A 483 34.03 42.78 -15.59
N TRP A 484 34.46 41.79 -14.82
CA TRP A 484 34.14 41.61 -13.39
C TRP A 484 34.38 40.16 -12.94
N LEU A 485 35.46 39.98 -12.18
CA LEU A 485 35.88 38.74 -11.50
C LEU A 485 35.68 38.84 -9.98
N GLY A 486 34.71 39.62 -9.51
CA GLY A 486 34.56 39.89 -8.07
C GLY A 486 33.11 39.87 -7.64
N ASN A 487 32.60 38.69 -7.27
CA ASN A 487 31.59 38.50 -6.21
C ASN A 487 31.14 37.04 -5.99
N LEU A 488 31.76 36.04 -6.62
CA LEU A 488 31.44 34.62 -6.41
C LEU A 488 32.13 33.97 -5.18
N GLN A 489 32.54 34.76 -4.17
CA GLN A 489 33.10 34.20 -2.91
C GLN A 489 32.35 34.60 -1.63
N ARG A 490 31.14 35.14 -1.74
CA ARG A 490 30.24 35.24 -0.58
C ARG A 490 28.83 34.97 -1.03
N TYR A 491 28.39 33.72 -0.93
CA TYR A 491 27.12 33.29 -0.33
C TYR A 491 27.15 31.77 -0.16
#